data_AF-A0A947A200-F1
#
_entry.id   AF-A0A947A200-F1
#
_cell.length_a   1.000
_cell.length_b   1.000
_cell.length_c   1.000
_cell.angle_alpha   90.00
_cell.angle_beta   90.00
_cell.angle_gamma   90.00
#
_symmetry.space_group_name_H-M   'P 1'
#
loop_
_entity.id
_entity.type
_entity.pdbx_description
1 polymer ?
#
loop_
_entity_poly.entity_id
_entity_poly.type
_entity_poly.pdbx_seq_one_letter_code
_entity_poly.pdbx_strand_id
1 'polypeptide(L)'
;MNTSLLFYVIISILLLQFAIETVLDVLNAKKFKDPIPKELQDVFDNDAYRKSQGYKQANYKFGLFSGVVSLGLTLAFLIFGGFDWIDSLARGVTEHPIGLALLFFGIIFIGSDILSTPFAYYQTFVIEEKFGFNKTTKRLFFTDKLKGWMMSALLGGGMLSLVIWFFMEVGADFWIYAWVLITVFTVFINLFYSRLIVPLFNKQTPLEEGSLRDKIQSYAREVGFELQNIFVIDGSKRSTQANAYLSGFAKTKRITLYDTLIQDLDEDDIVSILAHEVGHYKKQHIVYN
;
A
#
# COMPACT_ATOMS: atom_id res chain seq x y z
N MET A 1 5.74 -26.52 -25.33
CA MET A 1 5.17 -25.20 -25.69
C MET A 1 6.27 -24.42 -26.39
N ASN A 2 6.02 -23.84 -27.57
CA ASN A 2 7.06 -23.08 -28.29
C ASN A 2 7.40 -21.82 -27.47
N THR A 3 8.67 -21.59 -27.13
CA THR A 3 9.12 -20.45 -26.30
C THR A 3 8.66 -19.11 -26.88
N SER A 4 8.63 -18.99 -28.22
CA SER A 4 8.10 -17.81 -28.89
C SER A 4 6.60 -17.61 -28.66
N LEU A 5 5.82 -18.69 -28.60
CA LEU A 5 4.38 -18.62 -28.31
C LEU A 5 4.13 -18.10 -26.89
N LEU A 6 4.87 -18.61 -25.89
CA LEU A 6 4.74 -18.14 -24.50
C LEU A 6 5.06 -16.64 -24.38
N PHE A 7 6.13 -16.20 -25.06
CA PHE A 7 6.51 -14.78 -25.08
C PHE A 7 5.40 -13.89 -25.65
N TYR A 8 4.83 -14.25 -26.81
CA TYR A 8 3.72 -13.48 -27.39
C TYR A 8 2.45 -13.53 -26.55
N VAL A 9 2.18 -14.64 -25.86
CA VAL A 9 1.07 -14.75 -24.92
C VAL A 9 1.24 -13.77 -23.75
N ILE A 10 2.43 -13.71 -23.15
CA ILE A 10 2.72 -12.76 -22.05
C ILE A 10 2.52 -11.32 -22.51
N ILE A 11 3.07 -10.94 -23.67
CA ILE A 11 2.88 -9.59 -24.23
C ILE A 11 1.40 -9.31 -24.49
N SER A 12 0.68 -10.27 -25.06
CA SER A 12 -0.75 -10.10 -25.37
C SER A 12 -1.58 -9.88 -24.09
N ILE A 13 -1.27 -10.61 -23.02
CA ILE A 13 -1.93 -10.44 -21.71
C ILE A 13 -1.67 -9.04 -21.16
N LEU A 14 -0.42 -8.57 -21.17
CA LEU A 14 -0.07 -7.24 -20.67
C LEU A 14 -0.77 -6.13 -21.46
N LEU A 15 -0.81 -6.24 -22.79
CA LEU A 15 -1.49 -5.28 -23.66
C LEU A 15 -3.01 -5.28 -23.44
N LEU A 16 -3.61 -6.47 -23.34
CA LEU A 16 -5.05 -6.61 -23.13
C LEU A 16 -5.46 -6.08 -21.75
N GLN A 17 -4.71 -6.42 -20.70
CA GLN A 17 -4.95 -5.90 -19.36
C GLN A 17 -4.90 -4.37 -19.36
N PHE A 18 -3.84 -3.78 -19.89
CA PHE A 18 -3.68 -2.33 -19.96
C PHE A 18 -4.82 -1.67 -20.76
N ALA A 19 -5.24 -2.28 -21.87
CA ALA A 19 -6.35 -1.78 -22.68
C ALA A 19 -7.67 -1.80 -21.90
N ILE A 20 -7.98 -2.90 -21.20
CA ILE A 20 -9.21 -3.03 -20.40
C ILE A 20 -9.23 -2.00 -19.26
N GLU A 21 -8.14 -1.91 -18.49
CA GLU A 21 -8.01 -0.93 -17.39
C GLU A 21 -8.15 0.51 -17.89
N THR A 22 -7.47 0.84 -19.00
CA THR A 22 -7.56 2.17 -19.62
C THR A 22 -8.99 2.48 -20.07
N VAL A 23 -9.72 1.52 -20.64
CA VAL A 23 -11.12 1.71 -21.04
C VAL A 23 -12.00 2.01 -19.82
N LEU A 24 -11.84 1.26 -18.72
CA LEU A 24 -12.58 1.51 -17.48
C LEU A 24 -12.29 2.90 -16.91
N ASP A 25 -11.03 3.31 -16.89
CA ASP A 25 -10.62 4.63 -16.42
C ASP A 25 -11.17 5.76 -17.28
N VAL A 26 -11.18 5.59 -18.61
CA VAL A 26 -11.80 6.54 -19.54
C VAL A 26 -13.30 6.66 -19.29
N LEU A 27 -13.99 5.54 -19.07
CA LEU A 27 -15.42 5.53 -18.76
C LEU A 27 -15.72 6.27 -17.44
N ASN A 28 -14.90 6.06 -16.41
CA ASN A 28 -15.00 6.79 -15.15
C ASN A 28 -14.69 8.28 -15.34
N ALA A 29 -13.63 8.63 -16.06
CA ALA A 29 -13.19 10.00 -16.25
C ALA A 29 -14.22 10.85 -17.02
N LYS A 30 -15.01 10.24 -17.92
CA LYS A 30 -16.13 10.91 -18.61
C LYS A 30 -17.17 11.47 -17.64
N LYS A 31 -17.29 10.89 -16.44
CA LYS A 31 -18.27 11.26 -15.41
C LYS A 31 -17.75 12.25 -14.37
N PHE A 32 -16.46 12.59 -14.40
CA PHE A 32 -15.87 13.47 -13.39
C PHE A 32 -16.39 14.90 -13.43
N LYS A 33 -17.04 15.34 -14.51
CA LYS A 33 -17.61 16.70 -14.63
C LYS A 33 -19.11 16.74 -14.40
N ASP A 34 -19.72 15.62 -14.03
CA ASP A 34 -21.16 15.57 -13.76
C ASP A 34 -21.50 16.52 -12.59
N PRO A 35 -22.62 17.25 -12.63
CA PRO A 35 -23.03 18.12 -11.54
C PRO A 35 -23.46 17.29 -10.31
N ILE A 36 -23.51 17.94 -9.15
CA ILE A 36 -24.03 17.32 -7.92
C ILE A 36 -25.49 16.89 -8.17
N PRO A 37 -25.85 15.60 -7.93
CA PRO A 37 -27.23 15.14 -8.00
C PRO A 37 -28.14 15.96 -7.10
N LYS A 38 -29.40 16.15 -7.49
CA LYS A 38 -30.34 17.01 -6.74
C LYS A 38 -30.51 16.55 -5.29
N GLU A 39 -30.42 15.25 -5.08
CA GLU A 39 -30.56 14.56 -3.80
C GLU A 39 -29.37 14.77 -2.84
N LEU A 40 -28.28 15.37 -3.31
CA LEU A 40 -27.04 15.55 -2.54
C LEU A 40 -26.58 17.02 -2.48
N GLN A 41 -27.43 17.96 -2.91
CA GLN A 41 -27.09 19.40 -2.96
C GLN A 41 -26.93 20.02 -1.57
N ASP A 42 -27.56 19.43 -0.55
CA ASP A 42 -27.50 19.82 0.84
C ASP A 42 -26.28 19.22 1.58
N VAL A 43 -25.63 18.21 0.99
CA VAL A 43 -24.46 17.54 1.57
C VAL A 43 -23.14 18.10 1.04
N PHE A 44 -23.07 18.38 -0.26
CA PHE A 44 -21.82 18.81 -0.90
C PHE A 44 -21.73 20.31 -1.10
N ASP A 45 -20.67 20.92 -0.57
CA ASP A 45 -20.25 22.25 -0.98
C ASP A 45 -19.80 22.27 -2.45
N ASN A 46 -20.24 23.28 -3.20
CA ASN A 46 -20.00 23.38 -4.64
C ASN A 46 -18.51 23.56 -4.97
N ASP A 47 -17.78 24.34 -4.18
CA ASP A 47 -16.37 24.63 -4.43
C ASP A 47 -15.49 23.44 -4.04
N ALA A 48 -15.78 22.79 -2.90
CA ALA A 48 -15.15 21.55 -2.49
C ALA A 48 -15.38 20.42 -3.51
N TYR A 49 -16.61 20.31 -4.04
CA TYR A 49 -16.93 19.33 -5.07
C TYR A 49 -16.12 19.57 -6.36
N ARG A 50 -16.07 20.82 -6.84
CA ARG A 50 -15.24 21.20 -8.00
C ARG A 50 -13.76 20.92 -7.76
N LYS A 51 -13.24 21.20 -6.56
CA LYS A 51 -11.86 20.87 -6.18
C LYS A 51 -11.61 19.36 -6.24
N SER A 52 -12.54 18.56 -5.73
CA SER A 52 -12.49 17.08 -5.80
C SER A 52 -12.49 16.57 -7.24
N GLN A 53 -13.34 17.12 -8.11
CA GLN A 53 -13.34 16.79 -9.55
C GLN A 53 -12.00 17.13 -10.22
N GLY A 54 -11.43 18.29 -9.89
CA GLY A 54 -10.10 18.69 -10.35
C GLY A 54 -9.00 17.73 -9.88
N TYR A 55 -9.06 17.28 -8.63
CA TYR A 55 -8.13 16.30 -8.07
C TYR A 55 -8.22 14.95 -8.79
N LYS A 56 -9.44 14.42 -8.97
CA LYS A 56 -9.67 13.19 -9.73
C LYS A 56 -9.16 13.29 -11.16
N GLN A 57 -9.40 14.42 -11.83
CA GLN A 57 -8.94 14.62 -13.20
C GLN A 57 -7.42 14.72 -13.31
N ALA A 58 -6.75 15.37 -12.36
CA ALA A 58 -5.29 15.45 -12.32
C ALA A 58 -4.67 14.06 -12.14
N ASN A 59 -5.18 13.28 -11.18
CA ASN A 59 -4.75 11.91 -10.93
C ASN A 59 -4.99 11.00 -12.13
N TYR A 60 -6.16 11.08 -12.78
CA TYR A 60 -6.45 10.29 -13.97
C TYR A 60 -5.46 10.58 -15.12
N LYS A 61 -5.21 11.86 -15.43
CA LYS A 61 -4.26 12.23 -16.49
C LYS A 61 -2.86 11.74 -16.20
N PHE A 62 -2.43 11.87 -14.94
CA PHE A 62 -1.13 11.41 -14.50
C PHE A 62 -1.00 9.89 -14.46
N GLY A 63 -2.05 9.19 -14.01
CA GLY A 63 -2.15 7.74 -14.01
C GLY A 63 -2.08 7.16 -15.42
N LEU A 64 -2.81 7.74 -16.38
CA LEU A 64 -2.72 7.33 -17.79
C LEU A 64 -1.30 7.53 -18.34
N PHE A 65 -0.68 8.70 -18.10
CA PHE A 65 0.67 8.99 -18.57
C PHE A 65 1.70 8.02 -17.97
N SER A 66 1.71 7.88 -16.65
CA SER A 66 2.65 6.99 -15.96
C SER A 66 2.41 5.53 -16.35
N GLY A 67 1.16 5.09 -16.50
CA GLY A 67 0.81 3.75 -16.97
C GLY A 67 1.35 3.45 -18.37
N VAL A 68 1.21 4.38 -19.33
CA VAL A 68 1.79 4.21 -20.68
C VAL A 68 3.31 4.07 -20.62
N VAL A 69 3.98 4.91 -19.82
CA VAL A 69 5.44 4.83 -19.68
C VAL A 69 5.85 3.53 -19.00
N SER A 70 5.18 3.10 -17.93
CA SER A 70 5.44 1.85 -17.23
C SER A 70 5.23 0.62 -18.12
N LEU A 71 4.18 0.60 -18.94
CA LEU A 71 3.97 -0.45 -19.93
C LEU A 71 5.10 -0.45 -20.96
N GLY A 72 5.45 0.72 -21.50
CA GLY A 72 6.55 0.87 -22.46
C GLY A 72 7.89 0.38 -21.91
N LEU A 73 8.21 0.72 -20.66
CA LEU A 73 9.42 0.25 -19.98
C LEU A 73 9.39 -1.27 -19.76
N THR A 74 8.25 -1.82 -19.33
CA THR A 74 8.09 -3.27 -19.11
C THR A 74 8.25 -4.04 -20.42
N LEU A 75 7.61 -3.57 -21.50
CA LEU A 75 7.73 -4.17 -22.83
C LEU A 75 9.15 -4.05 -23.37
N ALA A 76 9.79 -2.89 -23.24
CA ALA A 76 11.18 -2.72 -23.65
C ALA A 76 12.09 -3.68 -22.87
N PHE A 77 11.93 -3.78 -21.55
CA PHE A 77 12.71 -4.68 -20.72
C PHE A 77 12.51 -6.16 -21.11
N LEU A 78 11.30 -6.57 -21.46
CA LEU A 78 11.01 -7.91 -21.96
C LEU A 78 11.60 -8.16 -23.36
N ILE A 79 11.37 -7.25 -24.30
CA ILE A 79 11.75 -7.39 -25.71
C ILE A 79 13.27 -7.36 -25.89
N PHE A 80 13.97 -6.52 -25.14
CA PHE A 80 15.43 -6.40 -25.21
C PHE A 80 16.17 -7.39 -24.31
N GLY A 81 15.48 -8.39 -23.74
CA GLY A 81 16.14 -9.43 -22.94
C GLY A 81 16.68 -8.95 -21.59
N GLY A 82 16.03 -7.96 -20.97
CA GLY A 82 16.49 -7.37 -19.70
C GLY A 82 16.65 -8.38 -18.56
N PHE A 83 15.82 -9.42 -18.50
CA PHE A 83 15.98 -10.50 -17.52
C PHE A 83 17.25 -11.31 -17.73
N ASP A 84 17.58 -11.66 -18.98
CA ASP A 84 18.81 -12.38 -19.33
C ASP A 84 20.05 -11.53 -19.03
N TRP A 85 19.96 -10.22 -19.31
CA TRP A 85 21.01 -9.27 -18.97
C TRP A 85 21.27 -9.20 -17.46
N ILE A 86 20.22 -9.10 -16.63
CA ILE A 86 20.38 -9.09 -15.17
C ILE A 86 20.87 -10.45 -14.65
N ASP A 87 20.39 -11.56 -15.17
CA ASP A 87 20.86 -12.90 -14.79
C ASP A 87 22.37 -13.05 -15.07
N SER A 88 22.82 -12.60 -16.25
CA SER A 88 24.24 -12.57 -16.61
C SER A 88 25.09 -11.73 -15.65
N LEU A 89 24.58 -10.55 -15.26
CA LEU A 89 25.26 -9.70 -14.26
C LEU A 89 25.36 -10.39 -12.90
N ALA A 90 24.27 -11.02 -12.44
CA ALA A 90 24.24 -11.68 -11.14
C ALA A 90 25.15 -12.92 -11.09
N ARG A 91 25.19 -13.72 -12.17
CA ARG A 91 26.12 -14.86 -12.32
C ARG A 91 27.58 -14.44 -12.39
N GLY A 92 27.86 -13.23 -12.89
CA GLY A 92 29.20 -12.65 -12.87
C GLY A 92 29.73 -12.35 -11.47
N VAL A 93 28.86 -12.33 -10.44
CA VAL A 93 29.22 -12.02 -9.05
C VAL A 93 29.22 -13.27 -8.16
N THR A 94 28.27 -14.19 -8.35
CA THR A 94 28.15 -15.37 -7.50
C THR A 94 27.55 -16.56 -8.23
N GLU A 95 28.06 -17.75 -7.92
CA GLU A 95 27.49 -19.02 -8.36
C GLU A 95 26.55 -19.64 -7.32
N HIS A 96 26.53 -19.09 -6.09
CA HIS A 96 25.69 -19.62 -5.02
C HIS A 96 24.21 -19.32 -5.30
N PRO A 97 23.30 -20.33 -5.36
CA PRO A 97 21.93 -20.13 -5.82
C PRO A 97 21.14 -19.05 -5.06
N ILE A 98 21.31 -18.98 -3.73
CA ILE A 98 20.67 -17.93 -2.91
C ILE A 98 21.23 -16.55 -3.24
N GLY A 99 22.56 -16.43 -3.37
CA GLY A 99 23.21 -15.15 -3.68
C GLY A 99 22.79 -14.65 -5.06
N LEU A 100 22.70 -15.56 -6.02
CA LEU A 100 22.24 -15.27 -7.37
C LEU A 100 20.81 -14.72 -7.37
N ALA A 101 19.88 -15.40 -6.68
CA ALA A 101 18.49 -14.95 -6.57
C ALA A 101 18.38 -13.58 -5.89
N LEU A 102 19.10 -13.37 -4.78
CA LEU A 102 19.11 -12.09 -4.06
C LEU A 102 19.62 -10.94 -4.92
N LEU A 103 20.71 -11.15 -5.68
CA LEU A 103 21.24 -10.13 -6.59
C LEU A 103 20.28 -9.87 -7.76
N PHE A 104 19.78 -10.92 -8.39
CA PHE A 104 18.84 -10.81 -9.51
C PHE A 104 17.60 -10.00 -9.13
N PHE A 105 16.89 -10.41 -8.07
CA PHE A 105 15.69 -9.72 -7.61
C PHE A 105 16.02 -8.36 -6.97
N GLY A 106 17.18 -8.21 -6.33
CA GLY A 106 17.65 -6.94 -5.76
C GLY A 106 17.90 -5.87 -6.83
N ILE A 107 18.56 -6.24 -7.94
CA ILE A 107 18.79 -5.32 -9.07
C ILE A 107 17.46 -4.91 -9.70
N ILE A 108 16.56 -5.87 -9.93
CA ILE A 108 15.21 -5.58 -10.46
C ILE A 108 14.44 -4.65 -9.52
N PHE A 109 14.45 -4.93 -8.21
CA PHE A 109 13.76 -4.15 -7.20
C PHE A 109 14.25 -2.69 -7.16
N ILE A 110 15.57 -2.50 -7.04
CA ILE A 110 16.17 -1.16 -6.99
C ILE A 110 16.00 -0.43 -8.31
N GLY A 111 16.22 -1.10 -9.44
CA GLY A 111 16.02 -0.52 -10.78
C GLY A 111 14.57 -0.07 -10.99
N SER A 112 13.60 -0.89 -10.60
CA SER A 112 12.17 -0.56 -10.67
C SER A 112 11.82 0.62 -9.77
N ASP A 113 12.33 0.68 -8.53
CA ASP A 113 12.08 1.81 -7.63
C ASP A 113 12.71 3.11 -8.16
N ILE A 114 13.90 3.06 -8.74
CA ILE A 114 14.54 4.23 -9.36
C ILE A 114 13.70 4.74 -10.54
N LEU A 115 13.22 3.85 -11.41
CA LEU A 115 12.39 4.23 -12.55
C LEU A 115 11.01 4.77 -12.12
N SER A 116 10.45 4.27 -11.02
CA SER A 116 9.15 4.73 -10.49
C SER A 116 9.25 6.01 -9.63
N THR A 117 10.43 6.30 -9.07
CA THR A 117 10.65 7.44 -8.17
C THR A 117 10.28 8.80 -8.76
N PRO A 118 10.61 9.14 -10.02
CA PRO A 118 10.16 10.40 -10.62
C PRO A 118 8.64 10.56 -10.61
N PHE A 119 7.88 9.49 -10.84
CA PHE A 119 6.43 9.53 -10.81
C PHE A 119 5.91 9.70 -9.38
N ALA A 120 6.43 8.94 -8.41
CA ALA A 120 6.07 9.08 -7.01
C ALA A 120 6.38 10.48 -6.46
N TYR A 121 7.51 11.06 -6.89
CA TYR A 121 7.91 12.42 -6.54
C TYR A 121 6.95 13.44 -7.15
N TYR A 122 6.58 13.31 -8.42
CA TYR A 122 5.61 14.20 -9.07
C TYR A 122 4.24 14.11 -8.39
N GLN A 123 3.77 12.91 -8.09
CA GLN A 123 2.53 12.71 -7.35
C GLN A 123 2.56 13.47 -6.02
N THR A 124 3.60 13.26 -5.22
CA THR A 124 3.70 13.84 -3.87
C THR A 124 3.91 15.36 -3.89
N PHE A 125 4.87 15.85 -4.67
CA PHE A 125 5.32 17.24 -4.58
C PHE A 125 4.70 18.18 -5.63
N VAL A 126 3.90 17.65 -6.56
CA VAL A 126 3.19 18.46 -7.56
C VAL A 126 1.69 18.26 -7.45
N ILE A 127 1.20 17.02 -7.52
CA ILE A 127 -0.25 16.77 -7.47
C ILE A 127 -0.77 16.97 -6.05
N GLU A 128 -0.32 16.19 -5.07
CA GLU A 128 -0.79 16.30 -3.69
C GLU A 128 -0.54 17.70 -3.10
N GLU A 129 0.60 18.33 -3.43
CA GLU A 129 0.90 19.71 -3.05
C GLU A 129 -0.11 20.71 -3.64
N LYS A 130 -0.43 20.61 -4.94
CA LYS A 130 -1.41 21.49 -5.61
C LYS A 130 -2.79 21.45 -4.96
N PHE A 131 -3.19 20.31 -4.39
CA PHE A 131 -4.48 20.17 -3.73
C PHE A 131 -4.42 20.41 -2.22
N GLY A 132 -3.24 20.68 -1.67
CA GLY A 132 -3.01 20.99 -0.26
C GLY A 132 -2.92 19.76 0.65
N PHE A 133 -2.84 18.56 0.06
CA PHE A 133 -2.76 17.31 0.82
C PHE A 133 -1.34 16.98 1.27
N ASN A 134 -0.30 17.40 0.53
CA ASN A 134 1.07 17.05 0.89
C ASN A 134 1.55 17.80 2.13
N LYS A 135 2.13 17.06 3.08
CA LYS A 135 2.91 17.58 4.21
C LYS A 135 4.30 16.96 4.29
N THR A 136 4.61 16.04 3.37
CA THR A 136 5.88 15.33 3.32
C THR A 136 6.99 16.27 2.88
N THR A 137 8.13 16.25 3.59
CA THR A 137 9.35 16.95 3.16
C THR A 137 10.18 16.06 2.23
N LYS A 138 11.00 16.64 1.35
CA LYS A 138 11.90 15.86 0.47
C LYS A 138 12.83 14.94 1.27
N ARG A 139 13.35 15.40 2.41
CA ARG A 139 14.16 14.59 3.32
C ARG A 139 13.40 13.37 3.81
N LEU A 140 12.16 13.56 4.26
CA LEU A 140 11.31 12.48 4.75
C LEU A 140 11.01 11.47 3.63
N PHE A 141 10.64 11.95 2.44
CA PHE A 141 10.36 11.11 1.27
C PHE A 141 11.51 10.13 0.96
N PHE A 142 12.75 10.63 0.83
CA PHE A 142 13.90 9.77 0.54
C PHE A 142 14.32 8.91 1.74
N THR A 143 14.17 9.42 2.97
CA THR A 143 14.45 8.64 4.18
C THR A 143 13.51 7.44 4.30
N ASP A 144 12.23 7.62 3.99
CA ASP A 144 11.26 6.52 4.03
C ASP A 144 11.49 5.49 2.93
N LYS A 145 11.88 5.94 1.72
CA LYS A 145 12.32 5.00 0.67
C LYS A 145 13.49 4.15 1.13
N LEU A 146 14.52 4.75 1.73
CA LEU A 146 15.68 4.00 2.23
C LEU A 146 15.30 3.02 3.35
N LYS A 147 14.46 3.46 4.30
CA LYS A 147 13.90 2.56 5.34
C LYS A 147 13.12 1.40 4.73
N GLY A 148 12.30 1.68 3.71
CA GLY A 148 11.57 0.69 2.94
C GLY A 148 12.50 -0.31 2.28
N TRP A 149 13.56 0.14 1.60
CA TRP A 149 14.55 -0.74 0.98
C TRP A 149 15.26 -1.64 1.99
N MET A 150 15.69 -1.10 3.14
CA MET A 150 16.31 -1.90 4.20
C MET A 150 15.35 -2.97 4.74
N MET A 151 14.09 -2.60 4.95
CA MET A 151 13.07 -3.53 5.42
C MET A 151 12.75 -4.61 4.39
N SER A 152 12.62 -4.25 3.11
CA SER A 152 12.41 -5.20 2.01
C SER A 152 13.59 -6.13 1.83
N ALA A 153 14.83 -5.62 1.93
CA ALA A 153 16.02 -6.44 1.86
C ALA A 153 16.10 -7.43 3.03
N LEU A 154 15.80 -6.99 4.25
CA LEU A 154 15.85 -7.84 5.43
C LEU A 154 14.74 -8.89 5.44
N LEU A 155 13.48 -8.45 5.32
CA LEU A 155 12.32 -9.33 5.43
C LEU A 155 12.07 -10.10 4.13
N GLY A 156 12.03 -9.39 3.00
CA GLY A 156 11.79 -9.99 1.68
C GLY A 156 13.00 -10.80 1.20
N GLY A 157 14.22 -10.28 1.34
CA GLY A 157 15.43 -11.02 1.01
C GLY A 157 15.64 -12.24 1.93
N GLY A 158 15.39 -12.09 3.24
CA GLY A 158 15.41 -13.21 4.17
C GLY A 158 14.40 -14.30 3.82
N MET A 159 13.15 -13.91 3.53
CA MET A 159 12.10 -14.82 3.07
C MET A 159 12.49 -15.55 1.78
N LEU A 160 12.95 -14.81 0.76
CA LEU A 160 13.38 -15.38 -0.51
C LEU A 160 14.53 -16.38 -0.29
N SER A 161 15.49 -16.05 0.57
CA SER A 161 16.61 -16.94 0.89
C SER A 161 16.13 -18.26 1.47
N LEU A 162 15.17 -18.22 2.40
CA LEU A 162 14.60 -19.43 3.00
C LEU A 162 13.81 -20.26 1.98
N VAL A 163 13.06 -19.63 1.08
CA VAL A 163 12.32 -20.33 0.01
C VAL A 163 13.29 -21.06 -0.92
N ILE A 164 14.36 -20.38 -1.37
CA ILE A 164 15.38 -21.01 -2.21
C ILE A 164 16.12 -22.10 -1.44
N TRP A 165 16.37 -21.92 -0.15
CA TRP A 165 16.96 -22.95 0.69
C TRP A 165 16.08 -24.20 0.78
N PHE A 166 14.77 -24.07 1.02
CA PHE A 166 13.85 -25.22 0.97
C PHE A 166 13.86 -25.90 -0.39
N PHE A 167 13.89 -25.13 -1.49
CA PHE A 167 13.97 -25.69 -2.83
C PHE A 167 15.21 -26.57 -3.03
N MET A 168 16.36 -26.16 -2.48
CA MET A 168 17.60 -26.93 -2.57
C MET A 168 17.61 -28.19 -1.68
N GLU A 169 17.11 -28.10 -0.45
CA GLU A 169 17.23 -29.17 0.54
C GLU A 169 16.09 -30.20 0.48
N VAL A 170 14.86 -29.75 0.25
CA VAL A 170 13.65 -30.59 0.35
C VAL A 170 13.27 -31.22 -0.99
N GLY A 171 13.78 -30.70 -2.11
CA GLY A 171 13.46 -31.22 -3.44
C GLY A 171 12.00 -30.99 -3.81
N ALA A 172 11.28 -32.02 -4.26
CA ALA A 172 9.93 -31.87 -4.84
C ALA A 172 8.89 -31.29 -3.87
N ASP A 173 9.01 -31.55 -2.57
CA ASP A 173 8.04 -31.11 -1.55
C ASP A 173 8.34 -29.72 -0.97
N PHE A 174 9.35 -29.01 -1.49
CA PHE A 174 9.77 -27.69 -0.99
C PHE A 174 8.61 -26.68 -0.90
N TRP A 175 7.64 -26.79 -1.82
CA TRP A 175 6.53 -25.86 -1.91
C TRP A 175 5.63 -25.91 -0.68
N ILE A 176 5.53 -27.08 0.00
CA ILE A 176 4.76 -27.21 1.26
C ILE A 176 5.44 -26.40 2.37
N TYR A 177 6.76 -26.52 2.48
CA TYR A 177 7.54 -25.79 3.49
C TYR A 177 7.56 -24.29 3.21
N ALA A 178 7.73 -23.89 1.95
CA ALA A 178 7.62 -22.51 1.53
C ALA A 178 6.21 -21.94 1.80
N TRP A 179 5.16 -22.71 1.52
CA TRP A 179 3.78 -22.32 1.81
C TRP A 179 3.53 -22.15 3.31
N VAL A 180 3.99 -23.08 4.16
CA VAL A 180 3.88 -22.95 5.62
C VAL A 180 4.65 -21.72 6.11
N LEU A 181 5.89 -21.52 5.65
CA LEU A 181 6.72 -20.38 6.03
C LEU A 181 6.03 -19.05 5.66
N ILE A 182 5.58 -18.91 4.42
CA ILE A 182 4.90 -17.70 3.95
C ILE A 182 3.59 -17.49 4.72
N THR A 183 2.82 -18.55 4.98
CA THR A 183 1.56 -18.46 5.74
C THR A 183 1.82 -17.99 7.17
N VAL A 184 2.75 -18.61 7.89
CA VAL A 184 3.12 -18.23 9.26
C VAL A 184 3.63 -16.79 9.29
N PHE A 185 4.49 -16.41 8.34
CA PHE A 185 5.00 -15.05 8.24
C PHE A 185 3.90 -14.03 7.94
N THR A 186 3.00 -14.31 7.00
CA THR A 186 1.87 -13.43 6.67
C THR A 186 0.96 -13.23 7.86
N VAL A 187 0.60 -14.31 8.57
CA VAL A 187 -0.19 -14.22 9.81
C VAL A 187 0.58 -13.40 10.86
N PHE A 188 1.86 -13.68 11.07
CA PHE A 188 2.69 -12.93 12.01
C PHE A 188 2.75 -11.43 11.68
N ILE A 189 3.04 -11.06 10.44
CA ILE A 189 3.08 -9.66 10.02
C ILE A 189 1.70 -9.03 10.16
N ASN A 190 0.62 -9.68 9.75
CA ASN A 190 -0.74 -9.13 9.91
C ASN A 190 -1.05 -8.81 11.38
N LEU A 191 -0.66 -9.71 12.31
CA LEU A 191 -0.84 -9.52 13.75
C LEU A 191 0.00 -8.38 14.33
N PHE A 192 1.24 -8.21 13.85
CA PHE A 192 2.22 -7.35 14.48
C PHE A 192 2.61 -6.11 13.66
N TYR A 193 2.05 -5.91 12.47
CA TYR A 193 2.41 -4.81 11.55
C TYR A 193 2.31 -3.44 12.22
N SER A 194 1.15 -3.13 12.83
CA SER A 194 0.94 -1.84 13.53
C SER A 194 1.89 -1.65 14.72
N ARG A 195 2.37 -2.74 15.33
CA ARG A 195 3.23 -2.70 16.51
C ARG A 195 4.72 -2.66 16.17
N LEU A 196 5.15 -3.35 15.12
CA LEU A 196 6.57 -3.53 14.79
C LEU A 196 7.01 -2.69 13.59
N ILE A 197 6.16 -2.59 12.57
CA ILE A 197 6.53 -1.96 11.29
C ILE A 197 6.14 -0.49 11.27
N VAL A 198 4.89 -0.16 11.58
CA VAL A 198 4.39 1.22 11.54
C VAL A 198 5.24 2.19 12.41
N PRO A 199 5.70 1.82 13.62
CA PRO A 199 6.54 2.70 14.45
C PRO A 199 7.89 3.09 13.82
N LEU A 200 8.37 2.36 12.82
CA LEU A 200 9.61 2.70 12.10
C LEU A 200 9.43 3.94 11.20
N PHE A 201 8.20 4.23 10.81
CA PHE A 201 7.84 5.30 9.87
C PHE A 201 7.09 6.46 10.56
N ASN A 202 6.29 6.15 11.55
CA ASN A 202 5.35 7.06 12.19
C ASN A 202 5.39 6.92 13.71
N LYS A 203 5.28 8.05 14.42
CA LYS A 203 5.17 8.06 15.87
C LYS A 203 3.74 7.64 16.24
N GLN A 204 3.64 6.68 17.15
CA GLN A 204 2.37 6.29 17.77
C GLN A 204 2.44 6.59 19.27
N THR A 205 1.47 7.37 19.77
CA THR A 205 1.33 7.70 21.19
C THR A 205 -0.03 7.26 21.69
N PRO A 206 -0.18 6.83 22.95
CA PRO A 206 -1.51 6.60 23.52
C PRO A 206 -2.39 7.85 23.39
N LEU A 207 -3.68 7.66 23.16
CA LEU A 207 -4.65 8.76 23.19
C LEU A 207 -4.71 9.33 24.62
N GLU A 208 -4.60 10.65 24.72
CA GLU A 208 -4.66 11.38 25.99
C GLU A 208 -6.00 11.15 26.70
N GLU A 209 -6.01 11.28 28.02
CA GLU A 209 -7.26 11.25 28.79
C GLU A 209 -8.12 12.47 28.41
N GLY A 210 -9.42 12.26 28.21
CA GLY A 210 -10.33 13.32 27.79
C GLY A 210 -11.67 12.78 27.26
N SER A 211 -12.55 13.71 26.87
CA SER A 211 -13.92 13.42 26.42
C SER A 211 -13.98 12.42 25.26
N LEU A 212 -13.13 12.59 24.23
CA LEU A 212 -13.06 11.66 23.11
C LEU A 212 -12.73 10.24 23.57
N ARG A 213 -11.72 10.09 24.44
CA ARG A 213 -11.32 8.78 24.95
C ARG A 213 -12.44 8.13 25.75
N ASP A 214 -13.12 8.90 26.60
CA ASP A 214 -14.25 8.43 27.40
C ASP A 214 -15.43 7.98 26.54
N LYS A 215 -15.75 8.73 25.48
CA LYS A 215 -16.79 8.36 24.50
C LYS A 215 -16.45 7.06 23.78
N ILE A 216 -15.22 6.92 23.30
CA ILE A 216 -14.76 5.69 22.63
C ILE A 216 -14.84 4.49 23.57
N GLN A 217 -14.38 4.65 24.81
CA GLN A 217 -14.44 3.57 25.80
C GLN A 217 -15.88 3.20 26.17
N SER A 218 -16.76 4.19 26.29
CA SER A 218 -18.19 3.97 26.59
C SER A 218 -18.88 3.20 25.47
N TYR A 219 -18.70 3.64 24.21
CA TYR A 219 -19.18 2.94 23.03
C TYR A 219 -18.66 1.49 22.99
N ALA A 220 -17.35 1.31 23.18
CA ALA A 220 -16.73 -0.01 23.14
C ALA A 220 -17.30 -0.97 24.20
N ARG A 221 -17.54 -0.48 25.42
CA ARG A 221 -18.18 -1.26 26.49
C ARG A 221 -19.61 -1.65 26.13
N GLU A 222 -20.39 -0.72 25.58
CA GLU A 222 -21.78 -0.96 25.17
C GLU A 222 -21.89 -2.08 24.15
N VAL A 223 -20.99 -2.11 23.16
CA VAL A 223 -21.01 -3.14 22.12
C VAL A 223 -20.23 -4.41 22.51
N GLY A 224 -19.72 -4.52 23.74
CA GLY A 224 -18.95 -5.67 24.22
C GLY A 224 -17.59 -5.83 23.52
N PHE A 225 -17.01 -4.73 23.07
CA PHE A 225 -15.70 -4.70 22.43
C PHE A 225 -14.62 -4.38 23.46
N GLU A 226 -13.87 -5.40 23.89
CA GLU A 226 -12.71 -5.21 24.77
C GLU A 226 -11.63 -4.37 24.10
N LEU A 227 -11.47 -3.15 24.57
CA LEU A 227 -10.59 -2.16 24.01
C LEU A 227 -9.43 -1.91 24.97
N GLN A 228 -8.26 -2.44 24.65
CA GLN A 228 -7.10 -2.33 25.54
C GLN A 228 -6.35 -1.02 25.34
N ASN A 229 -6.17 -0.59 24.09
CA ASN A 229 -5.35 0.58 23.80
C ASN A 229 -5.86 1.38 22.59
N ILE A 230 -5.97 2.69 22.77
CA ILE A 230 -6.23 3.67 21.70
C ILE A 230 -4.93 4.44 21.49
N PHE A 231 -4.47 4.51 20.25
CA PHE A 231 -3.27 5.25 19.86
C PHE A 231 -3.63 6.33 18.84
N VAL A 232 -2.85 7.41 18.87
CA VAL A 232 -2.82 8.45 17.85
C VAL A 232 -1.55 8.27 17.04
N ILE A 233 -1.67 8.30 15.72
CA ILE A 233 -0.56 8.26 14.77
C ILE A 233 -0.36 9.64 14.13
N ASP A 234 0.90 10.06 13.97
CA ASP A 234 1.29 11.32 13.34
C ASP A 234 1.11 11.32 11.80
N GLY A 235 -0.13 11.11 11.34
CA GLY A 235 -0.49 11.11 9.91
C GLY A 235 -0.21 12.46 9.23
N SER A 236 -0.41 13.56 9.96
CA SER A 236 -0.17 14.94 9.54
C SER A 236 1.26 15.21 9.06
N LYS A 237 2.22 14.37 9.49
CA LYS A 237 3.62 14.40 9.02
C LYS A 237 3.72 14.16 7.49
N ARG A 238 2.72 13.52 6.89
CA ARG A 238 2.73 13.07 5.50
C ARG A 238 1.64 13.71 4.67
N SER A 239 0.43 13.74 5.23
CA SER A 239 -0.74 14.22 4.52
C SER A 239 -1.75 14.84 5.47
N THR A 240 -2.62 15.71 4.95
CA THR A 240 -3.81 16.19 5.67
C THR A 240 -4.98 15.21 5.62
N GLN A 241 -4.83 14.04 4.99
CA GLN A 241 -5.92 13.06 4.91
C GLN A 241 -6.18 12.40 6.26
N ALA A 242 -7.47 12.26 6.59
CA ALA A 242 -7.95 11.62 7.80
C ALA A 242 -8.13 10.11 7.60
N ASN A 243 -7.79 9.32 8.62
CA ASN A 243 -8.01 7.87 8.61
C ASN A 243 -8.04 7.31 10.04
N ALA A 244 -8.63 6.13 10.20
CA ALA A 244 -8.56 5.31 11.41
C ALA A 244 -8.49 3.84 11.00
N TYR A 245 -7.88 3.01 11.83
CA TYR A 245 -7.89 1.56 11.59
C TYR A 245 -7.84 0.77 12.89
N LEU A 246 -8.38 -0.44 12.84
CA LEU A 246 -8.24 -1.45 13.88
C LEU A 246 -7.13 -2.43 13.50
N SER A 247 -6.33 -2.84 14.49
CA SER A 247 -5.29 -3.86 14.32
C SER A 247 -5.19 -4.79 15.53
N GLY A 248 -4.49 -5.91 15.36
CA GLY A 248 -4.32 -6.93 16.39
C GLY A 248 -5.42 -7.99 16.37
N PHE A 249 -5.26 -9.03 17.19
CA PHE A 249 -6.14 -10.19 17.21
C PHE A 249 -6.54 -10.59 18.63
N ALA A 250 -7.75 -11.14 18.76
CA ALA A 250 -8.34 -11.56 20.02
C ALA A 250 -8.24 -10.48 21.12
N LYS A 251 -7.35 -10.65 22.10
CA LYS A 251 -7.25 -9.76 23.27
C LYS A 251 -6.31 -8.57 23.06
N THR A 252 -5.45 -8.57 22.04
CA THR A 252 -4.42 -7.51 21.83
C THR A 252 -4.85 -6.44 20.84
N LYS A 253 -6.16 -6.17 20.76
CA LYS A 253 -6.73 -5.20 19.83
C LYS A 253 -6.25 -3.78 20.12
N ARG A 254 -5.99 -3.05 19.05
CA ARG A 254 -5.55 -1.66 19.05
C ARG A 254 -6.39 -0.86 18.06
N ILE A 255 -6.93 0.26 18.52
CA ILE A 255 -7.42 1.31 17.65
C ILE A 255 -6.28 2.30 17.42
N THR A 256 -6.07 2.68 16.16
CA THR A 256 -5.16 3.75 15.80
C THR A 256 -5.91 4.83 15.01
N LEU A 257 -5.94 6.04 15.56
CA LEU A 257 -6.55 7.23 14.97
C LEU A 257 -5.48 8.14 14.37
N TYR A 258 -5.69 8.68 13.17
CA TYR A 258 -4.82 9.71 12.65
C TYR A 258 -5.06 11.01 13.42
N ASP A 259 -4.00 11.76 13.68
CA ASP A 259 -4.09 13.10 14.26
C ASP A 259 -4.93 14.07 13.41
N THR A 260 -4.86 13.96 12.08
CA THR A 260 -5.71 14.72 11.14
C THR A 260 -7.20 14.41 11.33
N LEU A 261 -7.57 13.15 11.58
CA LEU A 261 -8.96 12.77 11.86
C LEU A 261 -9.48 13.44 13.14
N ILE A 262 -8.65 13.48 14.18
CA ILE A 262 -8.98 14.09 15.47
C ILE A 262 -9.08 15.62 15.35
N GLN A 263 -8.29 16.23 14.47
CA GLN A 263 -8.31 17.67 14.24
C GLN A 263 -9.49 18.13 13.38
N ASP A 264 -9.91 17.31 12.42
CA ASP A 264 -10.87 17.71 11.39
C ASP A 264 -12.33 17.33 11.71
N LEU A 265 -12.56 16.38 12.62
CA LEU A 265 -13.90 15.85 12.94
C LEU A 265 -14.30 16.03 14.41
N ASP A 266 -15.60 16.18 14.63
CA ASP A 266 -16.17 16.16 15.97
C ASP A 266 -16.11 14.76 16.59
N GLU A 267 -16.11 14.69 17.92
CA GLU A 267 -15.93 13.41 18.64
C GLU A 267 -17.01 12.38 18.30
N ASP A 268 -18.25 12.82 18.04
CA ASP A 268 -19.37 11.92 17.71
C ASP A 268 -19.22 11.32 16.30
N ASP A 269 -18.61 12.06 15.36
CA ASP A 269 -18.26 11.55 14.04
C ASP A 269 -17.14 10.52 14.13
N ILE A 270 -16.13 10.77 14.97
CA ILE A 270 -15.04 9.81 15.23
C ILE A 270 -15.59 8.50 15.82
N VAL A 271 -16.50 8.59 16.79
CA VAL A 271 -17.15 7.41 17.38
C VAL A 271 -17.96 6.65 16.31
N SER A 272 -18.64 7.35 15.41
CA SER A 272 -19.38 6.74 14.30
C SER A 272 -18.47 5.99 13.32
N ILE A 273 -17.30 6.54 13.00
CA ILE A 273 -16.27 5.86 12.20
C ILE A 273 -15.76 4.61 12.93
N LEU A 274 -15.50 4.72 14.24
CA LEU A 274 -15.10 3.55 15.03
C LEU A 274 -16.19 2.49 15.10
N ALA A 275 -17.46 2.89 15.06
CA ALA A 275 -18.55 1.93 14.99
C ALA A 275 -18.51 1.12 13.68
N HIS A 276 -18.20 1.75 12.56
CA HIS A 276 -17.96 1.07 11.28
C HIS A 276 -16.79 0.07 11.38
N GLU A 277 -15.65 0.50 11.92
CA GLU A 277 -14.45 -0.34 12.09
C GLU A 277 -14.70 -1.55 13.02
N VAL A 278 -15.39 -1.33 14.14
CA VAL A 278 -15.79 -2.41 15.06
C VAL A 278 -16.80 -3.35 14.38
N GLY A 279 -17.64 -2.84 13.47
CA GLY A 279 -18.53 -3.64 12.64
C GLY A 279 -17.79 -4.67 11.80
N HIS A 280 -16.70 -4.27 11.12
CA HIS A 280 -15.83 -5.19 10.37
C HIS A 280 -15.25 -6.29 11.24
N TYR A 281 -14.85 -5.94 12.47
CA TYR A 281 -14.38 -6.92 13.43
C TYR A 281 -15.48 -7.89 13.88
N LYS A 282 -16.66 -7.39 14.27
CA LYS A 282 -17.78 -8.23 14.71
C LYS A 282 -18.24 -9.21 13.64
N LYS A 283 -18.16 -8.82 12.36
CA LYS A 283 -18.49 -9.66 11.22
C LYS A 283 -17.33 -10.54 10.74
N GLN A 284 -16.21 -10.54 11.48
CA GLN A 284 -15.02 -11.36 11.20
C GLN A 284 -14.46 -11.16 9.78
N HIS A 285 -14.56 -9.96 9.21
CA HIS A 285 -14.09 -9.71 7.84
C HIS A 285 -12.58 -10.01 7.68
N ILE A 286 -11.78 -9.82 8.73
CA ILE A 286 -10.34 -10.16 8.73
C ILE A 286 -10.09 -11.67 8.62
N VAL A 287 -11.01 -12.52 9.09
CA VAL A 287 -10.88 -13.98 9.00
C VAL A 287 -11.34 -14.50 7.63
N TYR A 288 -12.32 -13.82 7.02
CA TYR A 288 -12.84 -14.19 5.71
C TYR A 288 -11.96 -13.72 4.54
N ASN A 289 -11.29 -12.57 4.69
CA ASN A 289 -10.39 -11.99 3.69
C ASN A 289 -8.97 -12.58 3.77
#